data_AF-A0A4R0K860-F1
#
_entry.id   AF-A0A4R0K860-F1
#
_cell.length_a   1.000
_cell.length_b   1.000
_cell.length_c   1.000
_cell.angle_alpha   90.00
_cell.angle_beta   90.00
_cell.angle_gamma   90.00
#
_symmetry.space_group_name_H-M   'P 1'
#
loop_
_entity.id
_entity.type
_entity.pdbx_description
1 polymer ?
#
loop_
_entity_poly.entity_id
_entity_poly.type
_entity_poly.pdbx_seq_one_letter_code
_entity_poly.pdbx_strand_id
1 'polypeptide(L)'
;MVVSVVLALLGFGITPSTAATTATISVSTAIGRQDGSTATVEGYVVGQPTATSTVVRSNFPNDYALALADSAAQTSTSAMLYVQIPSAFRASYGLQTNPGRLGQKITVTGTLAAYFSHPGLKNATAFGGGGSDDPGPDPGDYYAGAEGKTGPALKSALHTIISSQTKLTYDQVWNALKDTDQDPANSNNVIEIYSGRSISKSTNGGDPDDWNREHVWAKSHGDFGTATGPGTDIHHLRPEDVSVNGVRGNLDFDNGGSAVAQCTGCTADSDSFAPRPAVRGDVARMIFYMAVRYDGGDGFADLEPNNSVNNGSAPYIGKLSVLKAWAAADPPDAFEQRRNEVIYTTYQHNRNPFIDHPEWITSIWP
;
A
#
# COMPACT_ATOMS: atom_id res chain seq x y z
N MET A 1 -46.76 -58.87 -13.93
CA MET A 1 -45.41 -58.58 -14.45
C MET A 1 -45.41 -57.16 -14.99
N VAL A 2 -44.77 -56.21 -14.29
CA VAL A 2 -43.82 -55.23 -14.84
C VAL A 2 -43.05 -54.69 -13.62
N VAL A 3 -41.74 -54.62 -13.79
CA VAL A 3 -40.69 -54.43 -12.79
C VAL A 3 -40.53 -52.94 -12.47
N SER A 4 -40.46 -52.57 -11.19
CA SER A 4 -39.97 -51.26 -10.75
C SER A 4 -38.58 -51.41 -10.14
N VAL A 5 -37.60 -50.79 -10.79
CA VAL A 5 -36.18 -50.76 -10.42
C VAL A 5 -35.98 -49.79 -9.24
N VAL A 6 -35.36 -50.27 -8.17
CA VAL A 6 -34.90 -49.48 -7.03
C VAL A 6 -33.53 -48.90 -7.38
N LEU A 7 -33.42 -47.58 -7.47
CA LEU A 7 -32.15 -46.86 -7.57
C LEU A 7 -31.73 -46.40 -6.17
N ALA A 8 -30.71 -47.07 -5.61
CA ALA A 8 -30.09 -46.68 -4.34
C ALA A 8 -29.06 -45.56 -4.61
N LEU A 9 -29.33 -44.33 -4.12
CA LEU A 9 -28.30 -43.29 -4.00
C LEU A 9 -27.63 -43.40 -2.63
N LEU A 10 -26.35 -43.75 -2.63
CA LEU A 10 -25.44 -43.63 -1.50
C LEU A 10 -25.13 -42.15 -1.26
N GLY A 11 -25.77 -41.54 -0.26
CA GLY A 11 -25.39 -40.22 0.25
C GLY A 11 -24.15 -40.32 1.14
N PHE A 12 -22.97 -40.06 0.58
CA PHE A 12 -21.80 -39.74 1.40
C PHE A 12 -21.96 -38.34 1.97
N GLY A 13 -22.26 -38.27 3.27
CA GLY A 13 -22.26 -37.03 4.04
C GLY A 13 -20.83 -36.48 4.12
N ILE A 14 -20.57 -35.40 3.41
CA ILE A 14 -19.45 -34.51 3.71
C ILE A 14 -19.98 -33.51 4.73
N THR A 15 -19.77 -33.78 6.01
CA THR A 15 -19.85 -32.72 7.02
C THR A 15 -18.64 -31.81 6.78
N PRO A 16 -18.82 -30.51 6.46
CA PRO A 16 -17.71 -29.59 6.51
C PRO A 16 -17.22 -29.53 7.96
N SER A 17 -15.98 -29.95 8.18
CA SER A 17 -15.25 -29.66 9.41
C SER A 17 -15.12 -28.13 9.50
N THR A 18 -15.99 -27.51 10.28
CA THR A 18 -15.81 -26.12 10.71
C THR A 18 -14.55 -26.08 11.55
N ALA A 19 -13.43 -25.65 10.95
CA ALA A 19 -12.30 -25.17 11.72
C ALA A 19 -12.83 -24.07 12.65
N ALA A 20 -12.81 -24.32 13.96
CA ALA A 20 -13.19 -23.32 14.94
C ALA A 20 -12.21 -22.15 14.83
N THR A 21 -12.66 -21.03 14.30
CA THR A 21 -11.94 -19.77 14.41
C THR A 21 -11.95 -19.39 15.88
N THR A 22 -10.80 -19.54 16.56
CA THR A 22 -10.60 -19.04 17.91
C THR A 22 -10.92 -17.54 17.89
N ALA A 23 -11.94 -17.11 18.65
CA ALA A 23 -12.31 -15.71 18.72
C ALA A 23 -11.11 -14.86 19.18
N THR A 24 -10.81 -13.79 18.46
CA THR A 24 -9.78 -12.82 18.82
C THR A 24 -10.17 -12.09 20.11
N ILE A 25 -9.24 -11.97 21.06
CA ILE A 25 -9.45 -11.31 22.36
C ILE A 25 -8.57 -10.08 22.52
N SER A 26 -9.00 -9.14 23.37
CA SER A 26 -8.21 -7.94 23.72
C SER A 26 -6.99 -8.28 24.57
N VAL A 27 -6.03 -7.34 24.67
CA VAL A 27 -4.86 -7.46 25.55
C VAL A 27 -5.30 -7.55 27.01
N SER A 28 -6.20 -6.68 27.46
CA SER A 28 -6.76 -6.73 28.82
C SER A 28 -7.37 -8.09 29.16
N THR A 29 -8.11 -8.69 28.22
CA THR A 29 -8.69 -10.03 28.40
C THR A 29 -7.60 -11.10 28.51
N ALA A 30 -6.58 -11.02 27.66
CA ALA A 30 -5.44 -11.96 27.68
C ALA A 30 -4.60 -11.86 28.96
N ILE A 31 -4.42 -10.65 29.52
CA ILE A 31 -3.76 -10.41 30.80
C ILE A 31 -4.53 -11.07 31.95
N GLY A 32 -5.86 -10.98 31.95
CA GLY A 32 -6.70 -11.57 32.99
C GLY A 32 -6.80 -13.10 32.94
N ARG A 33 -6.51 -13.71 31.78
CA ARG A 33 -6.74 -15.14 31.55
C ARG A 33 -5.57 -16.02 31.98
N GLN A 34 -4.37 -15.83 31.41
CA GLN A 34 -3.09 -16.50 31.77
C GLN A 34 -3.19 -17.97 32.24
N ASP A 35 -4.04 -18.76 31.58
CA ASP A 35 -4.45 -20.11 32.00
C ASP A 35 -3.74 -21.24 31.23
N GLY A 36 -2.75 -20.89 30.40
CA GLY A 36 -2.04 -21.84 29.52
C GLY A 36 -2.83 -22.22 28.26
N SER A 37 -4.01 -21.64 28.02
CA SER A 37 -4.75 -21.86 26.78
C SER A 37 -4.08 -21.17 25.59
N THR A 38 -4.39 -21.64 24.38
CA THR A 38 -4.05 -20.93 23.14
C THR A 38 -5.14 -19.91 22.82
N ALA A 39 -4.73 -18.68 22.50
CA ALA A 39 -5.64 -17.61 22.09
C ALA A 39 -4.99 -16.73 21.01
N THR A 40 -5.82 -16.09 20.20
CA THR A 40 -5.42 -15.00 19.30
C THR A 40 -5.70 -13.68 20.00
N VAL A 41 -4.66 -12.90 20.25
CA VAL A 41 -4.72 -11.61 20.95
C VAL A 41 -4.49 -10.48 19.96
N GLU A 42 -5.35 -9.48 19.95
CA GLU A 42 -5.17 -8.25 19.17
C GLU A 42 -4.72 -7.10 20.08
N GLY A 43 -3.69 -6.35 19.67
CA GLY A 43 -3.19 -5.19 20.42
C GLY A 43 -2.17 -4.37 19.65
N TYR A 44 -1.92 -3.16 20.15
CA TYR A 44 -0.90 -2.25 19.63
C TYR A 44 0.47 -2.60 20.20
N VAL A 45 1.50 -2.64 19.36
CA VAL A 45 2.89 -2.79 19.79
C VAL A 45 3.34 -1.51 20.49
N VAL A 46 3.64 -1.58 21.79
CA VAL A 46 3.98 -0.39 22.60
C VAL A 46 5.43 -0.36 23.07
N GLY A 47 6.22 -1.38 22.74
CA GLY A 47 7.66 -1.41 22.94
C GLY A 47 8.22 -2.84 23.01
N GLN A 48 9.45 -2.95 23.48
CA GLN A 48 10.12 -4.23 23.76
C GLN A 48 10.35 -4.39 25.26
N PRO A 49 9.83 -5.45 25.91
CA PRO A 49 10.18 -5.74 27.29
C PRO A 49 11.64 -6.21 27.39
N THR A 50 12.38 -5.60 28.32
CA THR A 50 13.77 -5.98 28.65
C THR A 50 13.88 -6.54 30.07
N ALA A 51 12.89 -6.29 30.92
CA ALA A 51 12.74 -6.88 32.26
C ALA A 51 11.25 -6.92 32.64
N THR A 52 10.92 -7.53 33.79
CA THR A 52 9.53 -7.66 34.30
C THR A 52 8.75 -6.34 34.25
N SER A 53 9.38 -5.22 34.65
CA SER A 53 8.76 -3.91 34.73
C SER A 53 9.42 -2.87 33.82
N THR A 54 10.14 -3.30 32.78
CA THR A 54 10.88 -2.40 31.89
C THR A 54 10.57 -2.72 30.45
N VAL A 55 10.03 -1.73 29.75
CA VAL A 55 9.74 -1.77 28.30
C VAL A 55 10.45 -0.59 27.67
N VAL A 56 11.35 -0.86 26.73
CA VAL A 56 12.01 0.17 25.93
C VAL A 56 11.18 0.48 24.69
N ARG A 57 11.19 1.75 24.26
CA ARG A 57 10.45 2.22 23.07
C ARG A 57 11.39 2.71 21.95
N SER A 58 12.69 2.59 22.17
CA SER A 58 13.75 2.92 21.22
C SER A 58 15.01 2.15 21.60
N ASN A 59 16.03 2.16 20.73
CA ASN A 59 17.29 1.45 20.94
C ASN A 59 17.08 -0.04 21.33
N PHE A 60 16.19 -0.70 20.58
CA PHE A 60 15.76 -2.07 20.83
C PHE A 60 16.97 -3.03 20.83
N PRO A 61 17.27 -3.69 21.96
CA PRO A 61 18.49 -4.50 22.08
C PRO A 61 18.48 -5.78 21.23
N ASN A 62 17.32 -6.28 20.80
CA ASN A 62 17.16 -7.50 19.99
C ASN A 62 15.73 -7.62 19.43
N ASP A 63 15.47 -8.69 18.67
CA ASP A 63 14.17 -9.00 18.07
C ASP A 63 13.34 -10.07 18.82
N TYR A 64 13.58 -10.28 20.12
CA TYR A 64 13.04 -11.47 20.80
C TYR A 64 11.67 -11.30 21.43
N ALA A 65 11.21 -10.06 21.62
CA ALA A 65 10.01 -9.78 22.38
C ALA A 65 9.28 -8.51 21.92
N LEU A 66 7.96 -8.47 22.14
CA LEU A 66 7.09 -7.31 22.00
C LEU A 66 6.25 -7.12 23.25
N ALA A 67 5.87 -5.88 23.54
CA ALA A 67 4.82 -5.54 24.48
C ALA A 67 3.59 -5.09 23.68
N LEU A 68 2.44 -5.73 23.91
CA LEU A 68 1.15 -5.35 23.32
C LEU A 68 0.27 -4.63 24.34
N ALA A 69 -0.51 -3.64 23.92
CA ALA A 69 -1.52 -2.97 24.74
C ALA A 69 -2.81 -2.73 23.96
N ASP A 70 -3.93 -2.52 24.67
CA ASP A 70 -5.21 -2.16 24.02
C ASP A 70 -5.19 -0.75 23.39
N SER A 71 -4.20 0.08 23.74
CA SER A 71 -3.99 1.44 23.18
C SER A 71 -2.52 1.67 22.85
N ALA A 72 -2.25 2.28 21.69
CA ALA A 72 -0.89 2.64 21.24
C ALA A 72 -0.18 3.66 22.15
N ALA A 73 -0.93 4.43 22.94
CA ALA A 73 -0.40 5.41 23.88
C ALA A 73 -0.03 4.80 25.26
N GLN A 74 -0.28 3.50 25.47
CA GLN A 74 -0.04 2.85 26.76
C GLN A 74 1.44 2.90 27.16
N THR A 75 1.70 3.33 28.39
CA THR A 75 3.05 3.36 29.00
C THR A 75 3.13 2.57 30.30
N SER A 76 1.99 2.23 30.92
CA SER A 76 1.94 1.39 32.11
C SER A 76 2.17 -0.07 31.75
N THR A 77 3.27 -0.62 32.24
CA THR A 77 3.65 -2.02 31.99
C THR A 77 2.62 -3.02 32.49
N SER A 78 1.88 -2.70 33.56
CA SER A 78 0.78 -3.54 34.09
C SER A 78 -0.38 -3.76 33.11
N ALA A 79 -0.51 -2.91 32.09
CA ALA A 79 -1.53 -2.99 31.06
C ALA A 79 -0.97 -3.51 29.72
N MET A 80 0.21 -4.14 29.75
CA MET A 80 0.87 -4.71 28.58
C MET A 80 0.91 -6.24 28.65
N LEU A 81 0.74 -6.92 27.52
CA LEU A 81 0.99 -8.34 27.37
C LEU A 81 2.36 -8.55 26.73
N TYR A 82 3.26 -9.32 27.36
CA TYR A 82 4.58 -9.57 26.80
C TYR A 82 4.58 -10.79 25.90
N VAL A 83 4.88 -10.57 24.63
CA VAL A 83 4.90 -11.58 23.58
C VAL A 83 6.34 -12.04 23.33
N GLN A 84 6.57 -13.34 23.36
CA GLN A 84 7.81 -13.95 22.88
C GLN A 84 7.74 -14.11 21.36
N ILE A 85 8.76 -13.65 20.63
CA ILE A 85 8.86 -13.81 19.17
C ILE A 85 9.76 -15.02 18.84
N PRO A 86 9.19 -16.13 18.32
CA PRO A 86 9.98 -17.26 17.80
C PRO A 86 10.85 -16.81 16.62
N SER A 87 11.98 -17.49 16.41
CA SER A 87 12.97 -17.14 15.37
C SER A 87 12.37 -16.89 13.99
N ALA A 88 11.39 -17.70 13.57
CA ALA A 88 10.72 -17.57 12.28
C ALA A 88 10.01 -16.24 12.05
N PHE A 89 9.61 -15.52 13.12
CA PHE A 89 8.86 -14.27 13.03
C PHE A 89 9.71 -13.01 13.32
N ARG A 90 10.95 -13.18 13.78
CA ARG A 90 11.80 -12.06 14.24
C ARG A 90 12.11 -11.06 13.15
N ALA A 91 12.42 -11.55 11.94
CA ALA A 91 12.73 -10.69 10.81
C ALA A 91 11.55 -9.77 10.42
N SER A 92 10.31 -10.17 10.68
CA SER A 92 9.10 -9.42 10.29
C SER A 92 8.47 -8.62 11.42
N TYR A 93 8.64 -9.05 12.68
CA TYR A 93 7.95 -8.49 13.85
C TYR A 93 8.87 -8.00 14.96
N GLY A 94 10.17 -8.31 14.93
CA GLY A 94 11.12 -7.82 15.90
C GLY A 94 11.37 -6.32 15.77
N LEU A 95 11.40 -5.60 16.89
CA LEU A 95 11.53 -4.13 16.90
C LEU A 95 12.96 -3.63 16.63
N GLN A 96 14.00 -4.46 16.80
CA GLN A 96 15.36 -4.07 16.40
C GLN A 96 15.47 -4.01 14.88
N THR A 97 14.94 -5.03 14.19
CA THR A 97 14.89 -5.06 12.72
C THR A 97 13.80 -4.15 12.17
N ASN A 98 12.66 -4.04 12.86
CA ASN A 98 11.46 -3.32 12.39
C ASN A 98 10.98 -2.28 13.42
N PRO A 99 11.75 -1.22 13.71
CA PRO A 99 11.38 -0.22 14.72
C PRO A 99 10.05 0.50 14.41
N GLY A 100 9.67 0.60 13.13
CA GLY A 100 8.39 1.16 12.68
C GLY A 100 7.15 0.36 13.08
N ARG A 101 7.31 -0.86 13.62
CA ARG A 101 6.20 -1.63 14.20
C ARG A 101 5.65 -1.00 15.48
N LEU A 102 6.41 -0.14 16.15
CA LEU A 102 5.94 0.57 17.34
C LEU A 102 4.71 1.42 17.00
N GLY A 103 3.61 1.19 17.72
CA GLY A 103 2.32 1.85 17.51
C GLY A 103 1.39 1.09 16.56
N GLN A 104 1.86 0.05 15.85
CA GLN A 104 1.03 -0.72 14.95
C GLN A 104 0.17 -1.74 15.70
N LYS A 105 -1.07 -1.94 15.22
CA LYS A 105 -1.97 -2.98 15.74
C LYS A 105 -1.67 -4.30 15.05
N ILE A 106 -1.46 -5.35 15.85
CA ILE A 106 -1.22 -6.70 15.36
C ILE A 106 -2.12 -7.70 16.09
N THR A 107 -2.25 -8.88 15.51
CA THR A 107 -2.80 -10.08 16.12
C THR A 107 -1.69 -11.11 16.32
N VAL A 108 -1.67 -11.77 17.46
CA VAL A 108 -0.71 -12.83 17.77
C VAL A 108 -1.44 -14.03 18.34
N THR A 109 -1.24 -15.20 17.75
CA THR A 109 -1.78 -16.47 18.24
C THR A 109 -0.70 -17.23 18.98
N GLY A 110 -0.95 -17.62 20.23
CA GLY A 110 -0.02 -18.43 21.02
C GLY A 110 -0.57 -18.80 22.39
N THR A 111 0.29 -19.34 23.25
CA THR A 111 -0.06 -19.83 24.58
C THR A 111 -0.03 -18.70 25.60
N LEU A 112 -1.13 -18.44 26.30
CA LEU A 112 -1.21 -17.44 27.37
C LEU A 112 -0.46 -17.94 28.61
N ALA A 113 0.77 -17.48 28.78
CA ALA A 113 1.66 -17.90 29.85
C ALA A 113 2.68 -16.81 30.16
N ALA A 114 3.11 -16.74 31.41
CA ALA A 114 4.01 -15.69 31.86
C ALA A 114 5.33 -15.63 31.08
N TYR A 115 5.73 -14.43 30.70
CA TYR A 115 7.02 -14.11 30.08
C TYR A 115 7.64 -12.91 30.82
N PHE A 116 8.92 -12.99 31.19
CA PHE A 116 9.57 -12.08 32.13
C PHE A 116 8.87 -11.95 33.51
N SER A 117 8.27 -13.04 34.02
CA SER A 117 7.44 -12.99 35.25
C SER A 117 6.27 -12.00 35.17
N HIS A 118 5.83 -11.67 33.96
CA HIS A 118 4.70 -10.80 33.64
C HIS A 118 3.66 -11.59 32.82
N PRO A 119 2.36 -11.24 32.87
CA PRO A 119 1.38 -11.75 31.91
C PRO A 119 1.92 -11.68 30.47
N GLY A 120 1.85 -12.81 29.76
CA GLY A 120 2.50 -12.95 28.48
C GLY A 120 1.82 -13.93 27.53
N LEU A 121 2.42 -14.02 26.34
CA LEU A 121 2.06 -14.96 25.28
C LEU A 121 3.33 -15.58 24.72
N LYS A 122 3.45 -16.90 24.86
CA LYS A 122 4.61 -17.70 24.46
C LYS A 122 4.26 -18.65 23.33
N ASN A 123 5.29 -19.22 22.70
CA ASN A 123 5.14 -20.19 21.63
C ASN A 123 4.18 -19.69 20.54
N ALA A 124 4.34 -18.43 20.12
CA ALA A 124 3.49 -17.84 19.11
C ALA A 124 3.56 -18.67 17.82
N THR A 125 2.40 -19.00 17.25
CA THR A 125 2.25 -19.86 16.06
C THR A 125 1.80 -19.08 14.84
N ALA A 126 1.20 -17.91 15.04
CA ALA A 126 0.83 -17.00 13.98
C ALA A 126 0.94 -15.56 14.46
N PHE A 127 1.39 -14.69 13.56
CA PHE A 127 1.26 -13.25 13.65
C PHE A 127 0.48 -12.80 12.41
N GLY A 128 -0.45 -11.88 12.57
CA GLY A 128 -1.24 -11.33 11.47
C GLY A 128 -1.71 -9.91 11.79
N GLY A 129 -2.04 -9.10 10.80
CA GLY A 129 -2.22 -7.66 11.03
C GLY A 129 -0.88 -6.95 11.29
N GLY A 130 -0.78 -5.69 10.87
CA GLY A 130 0.51 -5.08 10.61
C GLY A 130 1.22 -5.86 9.50
N GLY A 131 0.63 -5.86 8.29
CA GLY A 131 0.99 -6.74 7.19
C GLY A 131 2.49 -6.85 6.88
N SER A 132 2.86 -7.76 5.98
CA SER A 132 4.07 -7.60 5.17
C SER A 132 3.94 -6.46 4.16
N ASP A 133 3.25 -5.42 4.61
CA ASP A 133 2.69 -4.28 3.94
C ASP A 133 3.26 -3.13 4.77
N ASP A 134 4.24 -2.43 4.19
CA ASP A 134 4.80 -1.20 4.71
C ASP A 134 4.00 -0.01 4.16
N PRO A 135 2.79 0.35 4.65
CA PRO A 135 2.48 1.75 4.70
C PRO A 135 3.37 2.25 5.84
N GLY A 136 4.52 2.81 5.50
CA GLY A 136 5.33 3.42 6.55
C GLY A 136 4.54 4.49 7.30
N PRO A 137 5.06 4.97 8.44
CA PRO A 137 4.26 5.23 9.63
C PRO A 137 2.92 5.87 9.28
N ASP A 138 1.84 5.20 9.69
CA ASP A 138 0.56 5.86 9.89
C ASP A 138 0.84 7.16 10.67
N PRO A 139 0.69 8.35 10.07
CA PRO A 139 1.11 9.59 10.70
C PRO A 139 0.08 10.05 11.73
N GLY A 140 -0.29 9.19 12.68
CA GLY A 140 -1.37 9.47 13.62
C GLY A 140 -2.68 9.82 12.90
N ASP A 141 -3.33 10.88 13.36
CA ASP A 141 -4.59 11.44 12.87
C ASP A 141 -4.55 12.01 11.43
N TYR A 142 -3.57 11.60 10.60
CA TYR A 142 -3.35 12.12 9.24
C TYR A 142 -4.61 12.12 8.38
N TYR A 143 -5.40 11.04 8.44
CA TYR A 143 -6.67 10.91 7.75
C TYR A 143 -7.91 11.11 8.63
N ALA A 144 -7.78 11.56 9.88
CA ALA A 144 -8.92 11.73 10.79
C ALA A 144 -10.01 12.66 10.21
N GLY A 145 -9.61 13.65 9.42
CA GLY A 145 -10.52 14.53 8.71
C GLY A 145 -11.32 13.86 7.59
N ALA A 146 -10.95 12.67 7.13
CA ALA A 146 -11.58 11.91 6.05
C ALA A 146 -12.45 10.74 6.56
N GLU A 147 -12.22 10.27 7.78
CA GLU A 147 -12.92 9.11 8.35
C GLU A 147 -14.44 9.24 8.29
N GLY A 148 -15.10 8.16 7.85
CA GLY A 148 -16.56 8.06 7.76
C GLY A 148 -17.21 8.89 6.64
N LYS A 149 -16.45 9.68 5.88
CA LYS A 149 -16.97 10.43 4.72
C LYS A 149 -17.04 9.56 3.47
N THR A 150 -17.89 9.94 2.53
CA THR A 150 -17.98 9.34 1.18
C THR A 150 -18.21 10.41 0.11
N GLY A 151 -18.11 10.01 -1.15
CA GLY A 151 -18.42 10.84 -2.32
C GLY A 151 -17.63 12.16 -2.34
N PRO A 152 -18.28 13.27 -2.73
CA PRO A 152 -17.63 14.58 -2.77
C PRO A 152 -17.04 15.04 -1.42
N ALA A 153 -17.66 14.65 -0.30
CA ALA A 153 -17.18 15.04 1.03
C ALA A 153 -15.85 14.34 1.38
N LEU A 154 -15.70 13.07 1.00
CA LEU A 154 -14.44 12.35 1.14
C LEU A 154 -13.38 12.92 0.19
N LYS A 155 -13.72 13.14 -1.08
CA LYS A 155 -12.80 13.74 -2.06
C LYS A 155 -12.24 15.08 -1.54
N SER A 156 -13.11 15.99 -1.09
CA SER A 156 -12.70 17.30 -0.59
C SER A 156 -11.86 17.21 0.71
N ALA A 157 -12.19 16.29 1.60
CA ALA A 157 -11.40 16.06 2.82
C ALA A 157 -9.99 15.56 2.49
N LEU A 158 -9.89 14.57 1.60
CA LEU A 158 -8.60 14.05 1.15
C LEU A 158 -7.78 15.09 0.40
N HIS A 159 -8.41 15.86 -0.50
CA HIS A 159 -7.76 17.00 -1.16
C HIS A 159 -7.13 17.94 -0.14
N THR A 160 -7.88 18.34 0.90
CA THR A 160 -7.38 19.23 1.96
C THR A 160 -6.18 18.63 2.69
N ILE A 161 -6.19 17.33 2.97
CA ILE A 161 -5.10 16.64 3.66
C ILE A 161 -3.84 16.60 2.79
N ILE A 162 -3.98 16.18 1.53
CA ILE A 162 -2.85 15.91 0.64
C ILE A 162 -2.37 17.16 -0.12
N SER A 163 -3.11 18.27 -0.03
CA SER A 163 -2.74 19.53 -0.70
C SER A 163 -1.52 20.20 -0.06
N SER A 164 -1.33 20.00 1.24
CA SER A 164 -0.13 20.39 1.96
C SER A 164 1.04 19.47 1.61
N GLN A 165 1.91 19.92 0.71
CA GLN A 165 3.09 19.17 0.29
C GLN A 165 4.32 20.08 0.09
N THR A 166 5.50 19.53 0.36
CA THR A 166 6.75 20.06 -0.18
C THR A 166 6.75 19.81 -1.69
N LYS A 167 7.14 20.82 -2.46
CA LYS A 167 7.15 20.73 -3.93
C LYS A 167 8.58 20.62 -4.43
N LEU A 168 8.84 19.65 -5.30
CA LEU A 168 10.15 19.48 -5.93
C LEU A 168 10.27 20.35 -7.19
N THR A 169 11.49 20.77 -7.51
CA THR A 169 11.82 21.23 -8.86
C THR A 169 11.92 20.04 -9.79
N TYR A 170 11.77 20.28 -11.10
CA TYR A 170 11.86 19.21 -12.09
C TYR A 170 13.20 18.46 -12.02
N ASP A 171 14.31 19.17 -11.79
CA ASP A 171 15.63 18.54 -11.66
C ASP A 171 15.75 17.67 -10.40
N GLN A 172 15.14 18.07 -9.28
CA GLN A 172 15.13 17.28 -8.05
C GLN A 172 14.40 15.93 -8.21
N VAL A 173 13.43 15.85 -9.13
CA VAL A 173 12.70 14.60 -9.42
C VAL A 173 13.65 13.47 -9.79
N TRP A 174 14.74 13.73 -10.51
CA TRP A 174 15.70 12.67 -10.87
C TRP A 174 16.27 11.95 -9.65
N ASN A 175 16.60 12.72 -8.61
CA ASN A 175 17.15 12.14 -7.38
C ASN A 175 16.05 11.43 -6.58
N ALA A 176 14.83 11.97 -6.60
CA ALA A 176 13.69 11.34 -5.94
C ALA A 176 13.36 9.97 -6.57
N LEU A 177 13.24 9.87 -7.89
CA LEU A 177 12.91 8.62 -8.58
C LEU A 177 13.98 7.54 -8.38
N LYS A 178 15.24 7.93 -8.24
CA LYS A 178 16.33 6.99 -7.90
C LYS A 178 16.17 6.37 -6.52
N ASP A 179 15.43 6.97 -5.61
CA ASP A 179 15.14 6.41 -4.29
C ASP A 179 13.77 5.72 -4.26
N THR A 180 12.72 6.43 -4.68
CA THR A 180 11.33 5.96 -4.62
C THR A 180 11.13 4.68 -5.42
N ASP A 181 11.79 4.56 -6.57
CA ASP A 181 11.64 3.43 -7.49
C ASP A 181 12.86 2.50 -7.48
N GLN A 182 13.72 2.58 -6.45
CA GLN A 182 14.88 1.70 -6.28
C GLN A 182 14.49 0.22 -6.31
N ASP A 183 15.18 -0.57 -7.14
CA ASP A 183 14.98 -2.01 -7.20
C ASP A 183 15.36 -2.68 -5.85
N PRO A 184 14.44 -3.41 -5.20
CA PRO A 184 14.69 -4.07 -3.93
C PRO A 184 15.75 -5.18 -4.04
N ALA A 185 15.95 -5.77 -5.21
CA ALA A 185 16.97 -6.78 -5.47
C ALA A 185 18.32 -6.18 -5.88
N ASN A 186 18.37 -4.91 -6.28
CA ASN A 186 19.59 -4.22 -6.70
C ASN A 186 19.50 -2.71 -6.46
N SER A 187 20.10 -2.23 -5.37
CA SER A 187 20.05 -0.81 -4.98
C SER A 187 20.75 0.15 -5.95
N ASN A 188 21.50 -0.33 -6.94
CA ASN A 188 22.06 0.50 -8.01
C ASN A 188 21.07 0.78 -9.14
N ASN A 189 19.92 0.10 -9.14
CA ASN A 189 18.93 0.17 -10.20
C ASN A 189 17.63 0.81 -9.73
N VAL A 190 16.80 1.22 -10.69
CA VAL A 190 15.38 1.53 -10.53
C VAL A 190 14.54 0.53 -11.33
N ILE A 191 13.29 0.34 -10.93
CA ILE A 191 12.29 -0.44 -11.68
C ILE A 191 11.46 0.52 -12.54
N GLU A 192 11.49 0.32 -13.86
CA GLU A 192 10.63 1.02 -14.80
C GLU A 192 9.15 0.60 -14.64
N ILE A 193 8.23 1.56 -14.61
CA ILE A 193 6.82 1.34 -14.25
C ILE A 193 6.13 0.33 -15.18
N TYR A 194 6.12 0.61 -16.48
CA TYR A 194 5.40 -0.17 -17.48
C TYR A 194 6.20 -1.39 -17.90
N SER A 195 7.46 -1.22 -18.33
CA SER A 195 8.29 -2.34 -18.79
C SER A 195 8.60 -3.36 -17.68
N GLY A 196 8.66 -2.91 -16.41
CA GLY A 196 9.11 -3.71 -15.27
C GLY A 196 10.62 -4.00 -15.29
N ARG A 197 11.38 -3.35 -16.17
CA ARG A 197 12.83 -3.55 -16.31
C ARG A 197 13.56 -2.93 -15.13
N SER A 198 14.49 -3.69 -14.55
CA SER A 198 15.49 -3.17 -13.62
C SER A 198 16.65 -2.58 -14.41
N ILE A 199 16.87 -1.27 -14.28
CA ILE A 199 17.86 -0.51 -15.04
C ILE A 199 18.72 0.35 -14.11
N SER A 200 19.99 0.58 -14.47
CA SER A 200 20.89 1.41 -13.67
C SER A 200 20.33 2.81 -13.42
N LYS A 201 20.47 3.29 -12.19
CA LYS A 201 20.17 4.69 -11.80
C LYS A 201 20.94 5.72 -12.62
N SER A 202 22.04 5.34 -13.26
CA SER A 202 22.87 6.23 -14.11
C SER A 202 22.48 6.22 -15.58
N THR A 203 21.65 5.27 -16.03
CA THR A 203 21.20 5.16 -17.43
C THR A 203 19.93 5.99 -17.64
N ASN A 204 19.94 7.22 -17.12
CA ASN A 204 18.82 8.15 -17.15
C ASN A 204 19.11 9.23 -18.19
N GLY A 205 18.20 9.44 -19.14
CA GLY A 205 18.53 10.26 -20.31
C GLY A 205 17.37 10.41 -21.29
N GLY A 206 17.70 10.39 -22.57
CA GLY A 206 16.76 10.63 -23.67
C GLY A 206 17.00 9.76 -24.89
N ASP A 207 18.00 8.88 -24.85
CA ASP A 207 18.27 7.93 -25.92
C ASP A 207 17.43 6.67 -25.73
N PRO A 208 17.19 5.86 -26.78
CA PRO A 208 16.60 4.54 -26.63
C PRO A 208 17.36 3.70 -25.60
N ASP A 209 16.64 2.91 -24.80
CA ASP A 209 17.16 2.11 -23.69
C ASP A 209 17.65 2.91 -22.47
N ASP A 210 17.61 4.24 -22.50
CA ASP A 210 17.60 5.05 -21.28
C ASP A 210 16.22 4.98 -20.61
N TRP A 211 16.19 5.26 -19.31
CA TRP A 211 14.94 5.63 -18.64
C TRP A 211 14.80 7.16 -18.53
N ASN A 212 13.57 7.65 -18.65
CA ASN A 212 13.21 9.04 -18.41
C ASN A 212 12.04 9.14 -17.40
N ARG A 213 11.58 10.37 -17.16
CA ARG A 213 10.44 10.65 -16.27
C ARG A 213 9.15 10.47 -17.06
N GLU A 214 8.45 9.38 -16.78
CA GLU A 214 7.08 9.17 -17.22
C GLU A 214 6.12 9.99 -16.34
N HIS A 215 5.25 10.75 -16.98
CA HIS A 215 4.15 11.46 -16.33
C HIS A 215 2.88 10.60 -16.47
N VAL A 216 2.62 9.71 -15.49
CA VAL A 216 1.47 8.79 -15.57
C VAL A 216 0.15 9.53 -15.82
N TRP A 217 -0.08 10.68 -15.17
CA TRP A 217 -1.02 11.66 -15.73
C TRP A 217 -0.33 12.44 -16.86
N ALA A 218 -0.71 12.22 -18.11
CA ALA A 218 -0.07 12.87 -19.25
C ALA A 218 -0.26 14.40 -19.19
N LYS A 219 0.84 15.15 -19.24
CA LYS A 219 0.87 16.62 -19.07
C LYS A 219 -0.09 17.39 -19.98
N SER A 220 -0.34 16.88 -21.19
CA SER A 220 -1.25 17.52 -22.16
C SER A 220 -2.72 17.49 -21.71
N HIS A 221 -3.09 16.58 -20.83
CA HIS A 221 -4.43 16.50 -20.22
C HIS A 221 -4.51 17.43 -19.01
N GLY A 222 -4.39 18.74 -19.24
CA GLY A 222 -4.38 19.76 -18.19
C GLY A 222 -3.28 20.84 -18.32
N ASP A 223 -2.45 20.75 -19.37
CA ASP A 223 -1.46 21.75 -19.79
C ASP A 223 -0.53 22.26 -18.67
N PHE A 224 -0.15 21.39 -17.73
CA PHE A 224 0.66 21.80 -16.58
C PHE A 224 2.17 21.71 -16.81
N GLY A 225 2.60 21.11 -17.92
CA GLY A 225 4.01 21.02 -18.29
C GLY A 225 4.89 20.38 -17.21
N THR A 226 6.07 20.95 -16.97
CA THR A 226 7.04 20.47 -15.96
C THR A 226 7.25 21.50 -14.85
N ALA A 227 6.33 22.46 -14.72
CA ALA A 227 6.38 23.45 -13.65
C ALA A 227 6.03 22.81 -12.30
N THR A 228 6.52 23.43 -11.23
CA THR A 228 6.27 22.96 -9.87
C THR A 228 4.77 22.86 -9.57
N GLY A 229 4.34 21.71 -9.03
CA GLY A 229 2.94 21.35 -8.85
C GLY A 229 2.68 19.98 -9.48
N PRO A 230 1.62 19.80 -10.27
CA PRO A 230 1.34 18.49 -10.90
C PRO A 230 2.48 18.05 -11.82
N GLY A 231 3.21 18.97 -12.46
CA GLY A 231 4.34 18.64 -13.34
C GLY A 231 5.57 18.03 -12.65
N THR A 232 5.67 18.14 -11.33
CA THR A 232 6.80 17.64 -10.54
C THR A 232 6.38 16.75 -9.37
N ASP A 233 5.11 16.34 -9.34
CA ASP A 233 4.57 15.52 -8.26
C ASP A 233 4.95 14.04 -8.44
N ILE A 234 5.87 13.59 -7.60
CA ILE A 234 6.42 12.24 -7.69
C ILE A 234 5.43 11.17 -7.26
N HIS A 235 4.25 11.48 -6.73
CA HIS A 235 3.21 10.46 -6.59
C HIS A 235 2.77 9.90 -7.94
N HIS A 236 2.96 10.61 -9.06
CA HIS A 236 2.61 10.12 -10.40
C HIS A 236 3.78 10.10 -11.41
N LEU A 237 4.91 10.75 -11.11
CA LEU A 237 6.10 10.62 -11.95
C LEU A 237 6.82 9.30 -11.65
N ARG A 238 7.17 8.54 -12.69
CA ARG A 238 7.84 7.22 -12.57
C ARG A 238 9.01 7.12 -13.56
N PRO A 239 10.04 6.31 -13.29
CA PRO A 239 11.02 5.96 -14.31
C PRO A 239 10.38 5.04 -15.37
N GLU A 240 10.66 5.27 -16.65
CA GLU A 240 10.24 4.38 -17.74
C GLU A 240 11.22 4.45 -18.90
N ASP A 241 11.37 3.35 -19.65
CA ASP A 241 12.12 3.34 -20.91
C ASP A 241 11.62 4.44 -21.86
N VAL A 242 12.55 5.19 -22.46
CA VAL A 242 12.24 6.32 -23.35
C VAL A 242 11.33 5.89 -24.51
N SER A 243 11.51 4.69 -25.05
CA SER A 243 10.70 4.19 -26.18
C SER A 243 9.31 3.80 -25.73
N VAL A 244 9.18 3.12 -24.59
CA VAL A 244 7.86 2.73 -24.03
C VAL A 244 7.08 3.98 -23.60
N ASN A 245 7.73 4.93 -22.94
CA ASN A 245 7.14 6.23 -22.61
C ASN A 245 6.68 6.97 -23.89
N GLY A 246 7.53 6.98 -24.94
CA GLY A 246 7.17 7.56 -26.23
C GLY A 246 5.94 6.92 -26.89
N VAL A 247 5.81 5.58 -26.81
CA VAL A 247 4.61 4.86 -27.31
C VAL A 247 3.38 5.21 -26.49
N ARG A 248 3.50 5.28 -25.16
CA ARG A 248 2.39 5.68 -24.29
C ARG A 248 1.95 7.11 -24.61
N GLY A 249 2.89 8.03 -24.80
CA GLY A 249 2.64 9.42 -25.19
C GLY A 249 1.61 10.10 -24.29
N ASN A 250 0.47 10.48 -24.88
CA ASN A 250 -0.68 11.05 -24.18
C ASN A 250 -1.94 10.17 -24.24
N LEU A 251 -1.78 8.88 -24.56
CA LEU A 251 -2.90 7.94 -24.63
C LEU A 251 -3.62 7.86 -23.29
N ASP A 252 -4.94 7.69 -23.36
CA ASP A 252 -5.76 7.40 -22.20
C ASP A 252 -5.49 5.99 -21.68
N PHE A 253 -5.87 5.69 -20.43
CA PHE A 253 -5.81 4.32 -19.92
C PHE A 253 -7.12 3.56 -20.19
N ASP A 254 -7.04 2.51 -20.99
CA ASP A 254 -8.07 1.47 -21.21
C ASP A 254 -7.31 0.16 -21.53
N ASN A 255 -7.94 -0.81 -22.19
CA ASN A 255 -7.37 -2.12 -22.46
C ASN A 255 -6.35 -2.15 -23.61
N GLY A 256 -6.15 -1.04 -24.32
CA GLY A 256 -5.26 -0.96 -25.47
C GLY A 256 -5.65 -1.96 -26.57
N GLY A 257 -4.68 -2.33 -27.40
CA GLY A 257 -4.88 -3.32 -28.45
C GLY A 257 -3.66 -4.20 -28.68
N SER A 258 -2.72 -3.73 -29.48
CA SER A 258 -1.55 -4.51 -29.89
C SER A 258 -0.43 -4.44 -28.87
N ALA A 259 0.40 -5.48 -28.81
CA ALA A 259 1.55 -5.53 -27.90
C ALA A 259 2.53 -4.37 -28.15
N VAL A 260 3.04 -3.78 -27.07
CA VAL A 260 4.05 -2.72 -27.12
C VAL A 260 5.45 -3.33 -27.09
N ALA A 261 6.32 -2.94 -28.02
CA ALA A 261 7.71 -3.37 -28.01
C ALA A 261 8.41 -2.92 -26.73
N GLN A 262 9.32 -3.75 -26.20
CA GLN A 262 10.06 -3.52 -24.95
C GLN A 262 9.23 -3.50 -23.66
N CYS A 263 7.90 -3.59 -23.72
CA CYS A 263 7.06 -3.81 -22.56
C CYS A 263 6.25 -5.10 -22.68
N THR A 264 6.73 -6.16 -22.03
CA THR A 264 5.98 -7.43 -22.00
C THR A 264 4.70 -7.26 -21.20
N GLY A 265 3.55 -7.51 -21.85
CA GLY A 265 2.24 -7.40 -21.23
C GLY A 265 1.59 -6.01 -21.32
N CYS A 266 2.29 -5.01 -21.88
CA CYS A 266 1.64 -3.77 -22.27
C CYS A 266 0.95 -3.91 -23.63
N THR A 267 -0.19 -3.25 -23.78
CA THR A 267 -0.90 -3.11 -25.06
C THR A 267 -1.23 -1.65 -25.33
N ALA A 268 -1.27 -1.27 -26.61
CA ALA A 268 -1.65 0.06 -27.04
C ALA A 268 -2.45 0.00 -28.34
N ASP A 269 -3.33 0.97 -28.54
CA ASP A 269 -4.01 1.24 -29.80
C ASP A 269 -3.97 2.75 -30.11
N SER A 270 -4.90 3.27 -30.92
CA SER A 270 -4.87 4.65 -31.37
C SER A 270 -5.18 5.68 -30.29
N ASP A 271 -5.88 5.30 -29.23
CA ASP A 271 -6.33 6.23 -28.19
C ASP A 271 -6.10 5.73 -26.76
N SER A 272 -5.67 4.48 -26.58
CA SER A 272 -5.49 3.89 -25.26
C SER A 272 -4.22 3.04 -25.09
N PHE A 273 -3.76 3.00 -23.84
CA PHE A 273 -2.65 2.19 -23.37
C PHE A 273 -3.09 1.36 -22.16
N ALA A 274 -2.73 0.09 -22.12
CA ALA A 274 -2.83 -0.76 -20.94
C ALA A 274 -1.42 -1.17 -20.49
N PRO A 275 -1.03 -0.88 -19.24
CA PRO A 275 0.23 -1.38 -18.71
C PRO A 275 0.13 -2.89 -18.44
N ARG A 276 1.29 -3.50 -18.16
CA ARG A 276 1.35 -4.90 -17.71
C ARG A 276 0.49 -5.12 -16.45
N PRO A 277 -0.09 -6.31 -16.25
CA PRO A 277 -1.04 -6.55 -15.15
C PRO A 277 -0.56 -6.17 -13.75
N ALA A 278 0.73 -6.36 -13.46
CA ALA A 278 1.31 -6.17 -12.13
C ALA A 278 1.63 -4.72 -11.74
N VAL A 279 1.16 -3.71 -12.49
CA VAL A 279 1.18 -2.28 -12.10
C VAL A 279 -0.11 -1.56 -12.50
N ARG A 280 -1.15 -2.31 -12.84
CA ARG A 280 -2.43 -1.72 -13.27
C ARG A 280 -3.10 -0.99 -12.11
N GLY A 281 -2.96 -1.55 -10.91
CA GLY A 281 -3.42 -0.95 -9.68
C GLY A 281 -2.65 0.31 -9.34
N ASP A 282 -1.32 0.28 -9.47
CA ASP A 282 -0.47 1.45 -9.25
C ASP A 282 -0.89 2.61 -10.15
N VAL A 283 -1.02 2.35 -11.45
CA VAL A 283 -1.46 3.37 -12.42
C VAL A 283 -2.82 3.93 -12.05
N ALA A 284 -3.77 3.07 -11.69
CA ALA A 284 -5.09 3.52 -11.27
C ALA A 284 -5.03 4.41 -10.02
N ARG A 285 -4.28 4.02 -8.98
CA ARG A 285 -4.11 4.80 -7.75
C ARG A 285 -3.38 6.11 -7.98
N MET A 286 -2.44 6.17 -8.92
CA MET A 286 -1.79 7.43 -9.33
C MET A 286 -2.77 8.38 -10.04
N ILE A 287 -3.64 7.86 -10.92
CA ILE A 287 -4.69 8.66 -11.58
C ILE A 287 -5.71 9.19 -10.56
N PHE A 288 -6.20 8.33 -9.66
CA PHE A 288 -7.13 8.76 -8.61
C PHE A 288 -6.49 9.79 -7.67
N TYR A 289 -5.23 9.60 -7.28
CA TYR A 289 -4.49 10.59 -6.50
C TYR A 289 -4.45 11.95 -7.21
N MET A 290 -4.09 11.98 -8.49
CA MET A 290 -4.00 13.24 -9.23
C MET A 290 -5.34 13.96 -9.30
N ALA A 291 -6.44 13.21 -9.45
CA ALA A 291 -7.78 13.79 -9.49
C ALA A 291 -8.26 14.36 -8.14
N VAL A 292 -7.80 13.79 -7.03
CA VAL A 292 -8.08 14.34 -5.68
C VAL A 292 -7.13 15.47 -5.34
N ARG A 293 -5.83 15.33 -5.65
CA ARG A 293 -4.83 16.35 -5.34
C ARG A 293 -5.09 17.61 -6.15
N TYR A 294 -5.36 17.50 -7.46
CA TYR A 294 -5.50 18.65 -8.35
C TYR A 294 -6.96 18.78 -8.84
N ASP A 295 -7.86 19.14 -7.93
CA ASP A 295 -9.31 19.29 -8.16
C ASP A 295 -9.73 20.66 -8.73
N GLY A 296 -8.76 21.44 -9.20
CA GLY A 296 -8.98 22.81 -9.71
C GLY A 296 -8.97 23.91 -8.64
N GLY A 297 -8.98 23.59 -7.34
CA GLY A 297 -8.98 24.59 -6.25
C GLY A 297 -7.68 25.37 -6.10
N ASP A 298 -6.56 24.80 -6.56
CA ASP A 298 -5.19 25.30 -6.32
C ASP A 298 -4.61 26.12 -7.49
N GLY A 299 -5.43 26.53 -8.46
CA GLY A 299 -5.00 27.27 -9.65
C GLY A 299 -4.40 26.41 -10.76
N PHE A 300 -4.56 25.08 -10.67
CA PHE A 300 -4.31 24.12 -11.75
C PHE A 300 -5.63 23.69 -12.39
N ALA A 301 -5.57 22.92 -13.49
CA ALA A 301 -6.77 22.32 -14.06
C ALA A 301 -7.43 21.35 -13.07
N ASP A 302 -8.76 21.22 -13.16
CA ASP A 302 -9.52 20.17 -12.46
C ASP A 302 -9.32 18.84 -13.18
N LEU A 303 -8.41 18.03 -12.64
CA LEU A 303 -8.04 16.74 -13.19
C LEU A 303 -9.08 15.69 -12.77
N GLU A 304 -9.67 14.96 -13.71
CA GLU A 304 -10.64 13.89 -13.41
C GLU A 304 -10.52 12.67 -14.33
N PRO A 305 -10.62 11.42 -13.85
CA PRO A 305 -10.94 10.30 -14.74
C PRO A 305 -12.40 10.41 -15.24
N ASN A 306 -12.70 9.86 -16.41
CA ASN A 306 -14.07 9.79 -16.93
C ASN A 306 -14.35 8.42 -17.57
N ASN A 307 -15.47 8.19 -18.25
CA ASN A 307 -15.73 6.88 -18.90
C ASN A 307 -15.44 6.89 -20.40
N SER A 308 -14.50 7.73 -20.85
CA SER A 308 -14.13 7.94 -22.24
C SER A 308 -12.63 7.80 -22.46
N VAL A 309 -12.26 7.57 -23.71
CA VAL A 309 -10.89 7.71 -24.23
C VAL A 309 -10.88 8.78 -25.32
N ASN A 310 -9.69 9.17 -25.78
CA ASN A 310 -9.48 10.24 -26.74
C ASN A 310 -9.95 11.61 -26.21
N ASN A 311 -9.59 11.93 -24.96
CA ASN A 311 -9.97 13.18 -24.30
C ASN A 311 -9.23 14.43 -24.86
N GLY A 312 -8.29 14.24 -25.79
CA GLY A 312 -7.54 15.32 -26.42
C GLY A 312 -6.67 16.07 -25.42
N SER A 313 -6.96 17.35 -25.20
CA SER A 313 -6.29 18.21 -24.21
C SER A 313 -7.19 18.56 -23.01
N ALA A 314 -8.40 17.99 -22.94
CA ALA A 314 -9.23 18.16 -21.75
C ALA A 314 -8.50 17.56 -20.54
N PRO A 315 -8.72 18.07 -19.32
CA PRO A 315 -8.08 17.54 -18.11
C PRO A 315 -8.72 16.23 -17.63
N TYR A 316 -9.01 15.33 -18.58
CA TYR A 316 -9.58 14.02 -18.30
C TYR A 316 -8.64 12.91 -18.75
N ILE A 317 -8.44 11.89 -17.91
CA ILE A 317 -7.59 10.77 -18.34
C ILE A 317 -8.12 9.41 -17.90
N GLY A 318 -8.14 8.49 -18.86
CA GLY A 318 -8.44 7.09 -18.64
C GLY A 318 -9.90 6.79 -18.29
N LYS A 319 -10.26 5.54 -18.55
CA LYS A 319 -11.62 5.04 -18.37
C LYS A 319 -11.83 4.58 -16.92
N LEU A 320 -12.54 5.37 -16.15
CA LEU A 320 -12.89 5.19 -14.74
C LEU A 320 -13.32 3.76 -14.41
N SER A 321 -14.21 3.16 -15.20
CA SER A 321 -14.64 1.77 -15.00
C SER A 321 -13.48 0.76 -15.09
N VAL A 322 -12.52 0.98 -15.99
CA VAL A 322 -11.33 0.14 -16.15
C VAL A 322 -10.31 0.41 -15.04
N LEU A 323 -10.07 1.68 -14.70
CA LEU A 323 -9.19 2.07 -13.60
C LEU A 323 -9.67 1.48 -12.26
N LYS A 324 -10.98 1.52 -11.97
CA LYS A 324 -11.57 0.86 -10.79
C LYS A 324 -11.35 -0.66 -10.81
N ALA A 325 -11.56 -1.30 -11.97
CA ALA A 325 -11.34 -2.74 -12.11
C ALA A 325 -9.87 -3.12 -11.90
N TRP A 326 -8.94 -2.31 -12.41
CA TRP A 326 -7.51 -2.46 -12.21
C TRP A 326 -7.10 -2.32 -10.75
N ALA A 327 -7.54 -1.25 -10.08
CA ALA A 327 -7.24 -1.03 -8.66
C ALA A 327 -7.75 -2.17 -7.75
N ALA A 328 -8.89 -2.78 -8.10
CA ALA A 328 -9.44 -3.91 -7.37
C ALA A 328 -8.71 -5.24 -7.65
N ALA A 329 -8.22 -5.44 -8.87
CA ALA A 329 -7.53 -6.66 -9.28
C ALA A 329 -6.05 -6.69 -8.87
N ASP A 330 -5.45 -5.52 -8.67
CA ASP A 330 -4.03 -5.32 -8.35
C ASP A 330 -3.90 -4.42 -7.11
N PRO A 331 -4.08 -4.98 -5.89
CA PRO A 331 -4.01 -4.22 -4.64
C PRO A 331 -2.60 -3.70 -4.35
N PRO A 332 -2.43 -2.67 -3.48
CA PRO A 332 -1.12 -2.10 -3.18
C PRO A 332 -0.12 -3.14 -2.67
N ASP A 333 1.05 -3.21 -3.29
CA ASP A 333 2.12 -4.14 -2.89
C ASP A 333 3.21 -3.45 -2.05
N ALA A 334 4.16 -4.23 -1.54
CA ALA A 334 5.24 -3.70 -0.69
C ALA A 334 6.13 -2.67 -1.41
N PHE A 335 6.26 -2.74 -2.74
CA PHE A 335 7.06 -1.76 -3.49
C PHE A 335 6.33 -0.42 -3.55
N GLU A 336 5.04 -0.45 -3.87
CA GLU A 336 4.21 0.75 -3.94
C GLU A 336 4.01 1.40 -2.56
N GLN A 337 3.81 0.61 -1.50
CA GLN A 337 3.65 1.17 -0.16
C GLN A 337 4.97 1.78 0.38
N ARG A 338 6.13 1.13 0.15
CA ARG A 338 7.46 1.74 0.40
C ARG A 338 7.61 3.06 -0.34
N ARG A 339 7.17 3.09 -1.60
CA ARG A 339 7.24 4.29 -2.43
C ARG A 339 6.45 5.44 -1.81
N ASN A 340 5.19 5.19 -1.44
CA ASN A 340 4.34 6.17 -0.74
C ASN A 340 5.02 6.70 0.52
N GLU A 341 5.64 5.79 1.27
CA GLU A 341 6.33 6.10 2.50
C GLU A 341 7.55 7.01 2.30
N VAL A 342 8.44 6.67 1.35
CA VAL A 342 9.64 7.46 1.06
C VAL A 342 9.25 8.86 0.60
N ILE A 343 8.19 8.98 -0.21
CA ILE A 343 7.66 10.28 -0.64
C ILE A 343 7.20 11.10 0.58
N TYR A 344 6.50 10.46 1.52
CA TYR A 344 6.01 11.09 2.74
C TYR A 344 7.15 11.51 3.67
N THR A 345 8.09 10.64 4.03
CA THR A 345 9.10 10.99 5.03
C THR A 345 10.25 11.82 4.50
N THR A 346 10.54 11.76 3.20
CA THR A 346 11.78 12.32 2.65
C THR A 346 11.57 13.46 1.67
N TYR A 347 10.51 13.42 0.84
CA TYR A 347 10.44 14.29 -0.35
C TYR A 347 9.30 15.32 -0.33
N GLN A 348 8.05 14.86 -0.38
CA GLN A 348 6.88 15.73 -0.56
C GLN A 348 6.01 15.86 0.69
N HIS A 349 6.19 14.99 1.70
CA HIS A 349 5.48 15.08 2.98
C HIS A 349 3.95 15.03 2.88
N ASN A 350 3.45 14.48 1.78
CA ASN A 350 2.07 14.06 1.60
C ASN A 350 2.02 12.60 1.14
N ARG A 351 0.87 11.97 1.33
CA ARG A 351 0.63 10.56 0.98
C ARG A 351 -0.37 10.44 -0.17
N ASN A 352 -0.26 9.36 -0.93
CA ASN A 352 -1.33 8.92 -1.80
C ASN A 352 -2.34 8.12 -0.97
N PRO A 353 -3.56 8.64 -0.74
CA PRO A 353 -4.54 8.01 0.14
C PRO A 353 -5.07 6.71 -0.43
N PHE A 354 -4.96 6.48 -1.74
CA PHE A 354 -5.46 5.25 -2.36
C PHE A 354 -4.46 4.09 -2.27
N ILE A 355 -3.21 4.36 -1.88
CA ILE A 355 -2.24 3.33 -1.49
C ILE A 355 -2.52 2.88 -0.05
N ASP A 356 -2.76 3.84 0.86
CA ASP A 356 -3.04 3.53 2.27
C ASP A 356 -4.47 3.00 2.50
N HIS A 357 -5.44 3.50 1.72
CA HIS A 357 -6.88 3.20 1.80
C HIS A 357 -7.49 2.95 0.41
N PRO A 358 -7.17 1.83 -0.26
CA PRO A 358 -7.65 1.52 -1.60
C PRO A 358 -9.19 1.45 -1.70
N GLU A 359 -9.88 1.14 -0.59
CA GLU A 359 -11.34 1.12 -0.52
C GLU A 359 -11.98 2.48 -0.82
N TRP A 360 -11.29 3.59 -0.57
CA TRP A 360 -11.82 4.94 -0.78
C TRP A 360 -12.05 5.28 -2.25
N ILE A 361 -11.42 4.55 -3.18
CA ILE A 361 -11.74 4.67 -4.61
C ILE A 361 -13.24 4.43 -4.82
N THR A 362 -13.77 3.34 -4.27
CA THR A 362 -15.19 2.99 -4.39
C THR A 362 -16.10 3.90 -3.57
N SER A 363 -15.57 4.50 -2.50
CA SER A 363 -16.32 5.48 -1.69
C SER A 363 -16.49 6.82 -2.40
N ILE A 364 -15.54 7.25 -3.24
CA ILE A 364 -15.61 8.51 -4.00
C ILE A 364 -16.34 8.32 -5.33
N TRP A 365 -15.98 7.28 -6.08
CA TRP A 365 -16.56 6.92 -7.37
C TRP A 365 -17.32 5.60 -7.23
N PRO A 366 -18.61 5.61 -6.83
CA PRO A 366 -19.40 4.38 -6.64
C PRO A 366 -19.60 3.58 -7.93
#